data_AF-A0A378JY42-F1
#
_entry.id   AF-A0A378JY42-F1
#
_cell.length_a   1.000
_cell.length_b   1.000
_cell.length_c   1.000
_cell.angle_alpha   90.00
_cell.angle_beta   90.00
_cell.angle_gamma   90.00
#
_symmetry.space_group_name_H-M   'P 1'
#
loop_
_entity.id
_entity.type
_entity.pdbx_description
1 polymer ?
#
loop_
_entity_poly.entity_id
_entity_poly.type
_entity_poly.pdbx_seq_one_letter_code
_entity_poly.pdbx_strand_id
1 'polypeptide(L)' 'MLSDRIQNAFERIGLGNLPQDQHAPLEQGGLDSLMLALLILELEREFKIKIPVIPLVKEHYETRASIEQHLTDLGAK' A
#
# COMPACT_ATOMS: atom_id res chain seq x y z
N MET A 1 6.37 2.16 13.18
CA MET A 1 6.76 0.90 12.50
C MET A 1 6.32 0.97 11.04
N LEU A 2 6.82 0.10 10.16
CA LEU A 2 6.48 0.14 8.72
C LEU A 2 4.96 0.09 8.51
N SER A 3 4.28 -0.78 9.26
CA SER A 3 2.82 -0.94 9.24
C SER A 3 2.05 0.33 9.66
N ASP A 4 2.55 1.11 10.63
CA ASP A 4 1.92 2.39 11.03
C ASP A 4 1.99 3.42 9.91
N ARG A 5 3.10 3.44 9.16
CA ARG A 5 3.30 4.38 8.05
C ARG A 5 2.45 3.99 6.84
N ILE A 6 2.29 2.69 6.59
CA ILE A 6 1.33 2.17 5.61
C ILE A 6 -0.10 2.58 6.01
N GLN A 7 -0.48 2.44 7.28
CA GLN A 7 -1.77 2.90 7.79
C GLN A 7 -1.97 4.41 7.55
N ASN A 8 -0.97 5.23 7.85
CA ASN A 8 -1.03 6.67 7.59
C ASN A 8 -1.22 6.98 6.09
N ALA A 9 -0.59 6.22 5.21
CA ALA A 9 -0.78 6.37 3.77
C ALA A 9 -2.22 6.04 3.34
N PHE A 10 -2.83 4.99 3.91
CA PHE A 10 -4.25 4.68 3.68
C PHE A 10 -5.17 5.80 4.14
N GLU A 11 -4.94 6.36 5.32
CA GLU A 11 -5.75 7.46 5.85
C GLU A 11 -5.68 8.72 4.98
N ARG A 12 -4.49 9.05 4.45
CA ARG A 12 -4.31 10.22 3.57
C ARG A 12 -5.09 10.12 2.26
N ILE A 13 -5.30 8.91 1.75
CA ILE A 13 -6.10 8.68 0.54
C ILE A 13 -7.58 8.40 0.85
N GLY A 14 -8.01 8.53 2.12
CA GLY A 14 -9.41 8.32 2.51
C GLY A 14 -9.81 6.85 2.70
N LEU A 15 -8.84 5.93 2.80
CA LEU A 15 -9.04 4.50 3.04
C LEU A 15 -8.71 4.08 4.48
N GLY A 16 -8.98 4.96 5.45
CA GLY A 16 -8.72 4.68 6.88
C GLY A 16 -9.57 3.54 7.45
N ASN A 17 -10.64 3.13 6.76
CA ASN A 17 -11.52 2.02 7.10
C ASN A 17 -11.01 0.66 6.62
N LEU A 18 -9.86 0.58 5.93
CA LEU A 18 -9.33 -0.69 5.46
C LEU A 18 -9.08 -1.65 6.64
N PRO A 19 -9.30 -2.98 6.43
CA PRO A 19 -9.08 -3.98 7.46
C PRO A 19 -7.69 -3.82 8.10
N GLN A 20 -7.60 -3.92 9.42
CA GLN A 20 -6.31 -3.89 10.15
C GLN A 20 -5.61 -5.25 10.11
N ASP A 21 -6.34 -6.32 9.81
CA ASP A 21 -5.78 -7.66 9.60
C ASP A 21 -4.79 -7.64 8.43
N GLN A 22 -3.60 -8.19 8.66
CA GLN A 22 -2.50 -8.17 7.70
C GLN A 22 -2.78 -8.99 6.44
N HIS A 23 -3.67 -9.98 6.53
CA HIS A 23 -3.99 -10.92 5.43
C HIS A 23 -5.38 -10.70 4.84
N ALA A 24 -6.13 -9.72 5.33
CA ALA A 24 -7.44 -9.40 4.77
C ALA A 24 -7.30 -8.74 3.38
N PRO A 25 -8.13 -9.13 2.39
CA PRO A 25 -8.14 -8.50 1.08
C PRO A 25 -8.52 -7.01 1.16
N LEU A 26 -7.68 -6.14 0.60
CA LEU A 26 -7.89 -4.69 0.62
C LEU A 26 -8.90 -4.20 -0.44
N GLU A 27 -9.08 -4.97 -1.52
CA GLU A 27 -10.05 -4.64 -2.59
C GLU A 27 -11.48 -4.51 -2.05
N GLN A 28 -11.86 -5.36 -1.09
CA GLN A 28 -13.18 -5.30 -0.44
C GLN A 28 -13.41 -4.02 0.36
N GLY A 29 -12.34 -3.35 0.78
CA GLY A 29 -12.40 -2.07 1.48
C GLY A 29 -12.24 -0.85 0.57
N GLY A 30 -12.30 -1.01 -0.75
CA GLY A 30 -12.31 0.09 -1.71
C GLY A 30 -10.97 0.41 -2.36
N LEU A 31 -9.96 -0.47 -2.23
CA LEU A 31 -8.70 -0.32 -2.96
C LEU A 31 -8.85 -0.77 -4.43
N ASP A 32 -9.54 0.05 -5.23
CA ASP A 32 -9.66 -0.14 -6.68
C ASP A 32 -8.42 0.35 -7.46
N SER A 33 -8.45 0.30 -8.79
CA SER A 33 -7.31 0.69 -9.63
C SER A 33 -6.93 2.18 -9.52
N LEU A 34 -7.90 3.06 -9.29
CA LEU A 34 -7.63 4.50 -9.09
C LEU A 34 -7.02 4.72 -7.71
N MET A 35 -7.61 4.11 -6.69
CA MET A 35 -7.13 4.20 -5.32
C MET A 35 -5.74 3.59 -5.16
N LEU A 36 -5.44 2.51 -5.88
CA LEU A 36 -4.11 1.91 -5.94
C LEU A 36 -3.07 2.89 -6.51
N ALA A 37 -3.40 3.62 -7.58
CA ALA A 37 -2.51 4.63 -8.13
C ALA A 37 -2.23 5.76 -7.11
N LEU A 38 -3.25 6.21 -6.37
CA LEU A 38 -3.09 7.20 -5.30
C LEU A 38 -2.24 6.66 -4.14
N LEU A 39 -2.47 5.41 -3.75
CA LEU A 39 -1.71 4.73 -2.71
C LEU A 39 -0.22 4.67 -3.08
N ILE A 40 0.10 4.27 -4.31
CA ILE A 40 1.48 4.20 -4.79
C ILE A 40 2.18 5.56 -4.65
N LEU A 41 1.51 6.66 -5.04
CA LEU A 41 2.06 8.01 -4.90
C LEU A 41 2.32 8.37 -3.43
N GLU A 42 1.40 8.06 -2.53
CA GLU A 42 1.58 8.33 -1.10
C GLU A 42 2.65 7.44 -0.46
N LEU A 43 2.79 6.18 -0.89
CA LEU A 43 3.87 5.29 -0.45
C LEU A 43 5.24 5.76 -0.94
N GLU A 44 5.37 6.14 -2.22
CA GLU A 44 6.62 6.73 -2.74
C GLU A 44 7.02 7.97 -1.94
N ARG A 45 6.05 8.84 -1.63
CA ARG A 45 6.26 10.05 -0.83
C ARG A 45 6.66 9.73 0.60
N GLU A 46 5.94 8.83 1.26
CA GLU A 46 6.13 8.46 2.66
C GLU A 46 7.48 7.78 2.86
N PHE A 47 7.85 6.84 1.98
CA PHE A 47 9.07 6.03 2.10
C PHE A 47 10.26 6.59 1.32
N LYS A 48 10.07 7.62 0.50
CA LYS A 48 11.11 8.23 -0.37
C LYS A 48 11.75 7.20 -1.30
N ILE A 49 10.95 6.26 -1.80
CA ILE A 49 11.35 5.22 -2.75
C ILE A 49 10.65 5.43 -4.10
N LYS A 50 11.06 4.66 -5.11
CA LYS A 50 10.36 4.55 -6.38
C LYS A 50 9.73 3.17 -6.54
N ILE A 51 8.43 3.17 -6.84
CA ILE A 51 7.65 1.97 -7.06
C ILE A 51 7.45 1.82 -8.57
N PRO A 52 8.01 0.78 -9.20
CA PRO A 52 7.84 0.56 -10.62
C PRO A 52 6.37 0.21 -10.92
N VAL A 53 5.68 1.09 -11.65
CA VAL A 53 4.27 0.91 -12.03
C VAL A 53 4.11 0.05 -13.29
N ILE A 54 5.22 -0.31 -13.95
CA ILE A 54 5.22 -1.12 -15.18
C ILE A 54 6.25 -2.24 -15.03
N PRO A 55 5.83 -3.51 -14.90
CA PRO A 55 4.43 -3.97 -14.77
C PRO A 55 3.87 -3.71 -13.37
N LEU A 56 2.63 -3.22 -13.28
CA LEU A 56 1.90 -3.18 -12.00
C LEU A 56 1.43 -4.59 -11.66
N VAL A 57 2.04 -5.19 -10.63
CA VAL A 57 1.72 -6.52 -10.12
C VAL A 57 0.71 -6.36 -8.99
N LYS A 58 -0.55 -6.76 -9.22
CA LYS A 58 -1.66 -6.56 -8.27
C LYS A 58 -1.44 -7.30 -6.96
N GLU A 59 -0.77 -8.45 -7.03
CA GLU A 59 -0.46 -9.36 -5.93
C GLU A 59 0.36 -8.67 -4.82
N HIS A 60 1.15 -7.65 -5.17
CA HIS A 60 1.87 -6.84 -4.17
C HIS A 60 0.94 -5.98 -3.31
N TYR A 61 -0.29 -5.74 -3.74
CA TYR A 61 -1.24 -4.81 -3.13
C TYR A 61 -2.53 -5.48 -2.64
N GLU A 62 -2.59 -6.80 -2.61
CA GLU A 62 -3.78 -7.54 -2.16
C GLU A 62 -4.04 -7.40 -0.67
N THR A 63 -2.98 -7.39 0.14
CA THR A 63 -3.04 -7.39 1.60
C THR A 63 -2.03 -6.40 2.18
N ARG A 64 -2.15 -6.08 3.48
CA ARG A 64 -1.11 -5.23 4.12
C ARG A 64 0.24 -5.93 4.16
N ALA A 65 0.24 -7.24 4.42
CA ALA A 65 1.46 -8.03 4.44
C ALA A 65 2.19 -8.01 3.09
N SER A 66 1.46 -8.13 1.98
CA SER A 66 2.07 -8.07 0.65
C SER A 66 2.67 -6.69 0.34
N ILE A 67 2.00 -5.61 0.77
CA ILE A 67 2.51 -4.24 0.61
C ILE A 67 3.76 -4.04 1.45
N GLU A 68 3.73 -4.46 2.72
CA GLU A 68 4.86 -4.38 3.64
C GLU A 68 6.08 -5.13 3.09
N GLN A 69 5.88 -6.34 2.58
CA GLN A 69 6.95 -7.11 1.94
C GLN A 69 7.48 -6.40 0.69
N HIS A 70 6.60 -5.94 -0.21
CA HIS A 70 7.01 -5.25 -1.42
C HIS A 70 7.82 -3.97 -1.15
N LEU A 71 7.37 -3.16 -0.19
CA LEU A 71 8.09 -1.97 0.24
C LEU A 71 9.46 -2.32 0.84
N THR A 72 9.53 -3.38 1.64
CA THR A 72 10.78 -3.88 2.21
C THR A 72 11.76 -4.31 1.10
N ASP A 73 11.28 -5.03 0.08
CA ASP A 73 12.09 -5.44 -1.07
C ASP A 73 12.61 -4.25 -1.88
N LEU A 74 11.87 -3.14 -1.89
CA LEU A 74 12.27 -1.86 -2.49
C LEU A 74 13.16 -1.00 -1.57
N GLY A 75 13.48 -1.46 -0.36
CA GLY A 75 14.39 -0.81 0.58
C GLY A 75 13.73 0.17 1.55
N ALA A 76 12.40 0.12 1.70
CA ALA A 76 11.72 0.86 2.76
C ALA A 76 12.15 0.37 4.15
N LYS A 77 12.30 1.30 5.09
CA LYS A 77 12.61 1.07 6.51
C LYS A 77 11.74 1.96 7.37
#